data_AF-A0AAU1C9C5-F1
#
_entry.id   AF-A0AAU1C9C5-F1
#
_cell.length_a   1.000
_cell.length_b   1.000
_cell.length_c   1.000
_cell.angle_alpha   90.00
_cell.angle_beta   90.00
_cell.angle_gamma   90.00
#
_symmetry.space_group_name_H-M   'P 1'
#
loop_
_entity.id
_entity.type
_entity.pdbx_description
1 polymer ?
#
loop_
_entity_poly.entity_id
_entity_poly.type
_entity_poly.pdbx_seq_one_letter_code
_entity_poly.pdbx_strand_id
1 'polypeptide(L)'
;MAEAPEPRWLVAANVVRWRRYGELGQEFRSGTKAFRAGAKVYVVDTYPGMGNEQLTAVGHGRHTGHWITIDTGTRHLHTFRARLVYSPAVLRRCEERIVWTREEAVEWAERLERTARLGRDTHHAAPHPDPCRCHECLPLTPE
;
A
#
# COMPACT_ATOMS: atom_id res chain seq x y z
N MET A 1 -10.36 -1.90 -32.03
CA MET A 1 -9.18 -1.56 -31.20
C MET A 1 -9.72 -0.96 -29.92
N ALA A 2 -9.46 -1.54 -28.75
CA ALA A 2 -9.90 -0.93 -27.49
C ALA A 2 -9.14 0.38 -27.30
N GLU A 3 -9.87 1.47 -27.06
CA GLU A 3 -9.30 2.79 -26.80
C GLU A 3 -8.37 2.72 -25.58
N ALA A 4 -7.23 3.41 -25.64
CA ALA A 4 -6.30 3.41 -24.53
C ALA A 4 -6.95 4.14 -23.34
N PRO A 5 -6.97 3.55 -22.13
CA PRO A 5 -7.64 4.19 -21.01
C PRO A 5 -6.94 5.51 -20.65
N GLU A 6 -7.74 6.53 -20.33
CA GLU A 6 -7.24 7.85 -19.97
C GLU A 6 -6.36 7.81 -18.71
N PRO A 7 -5.27 8.61 -18.64
CA PRO A 7 -4.46 8.72 -17.44
C PRO A 7 -5.27 9.19 -16.23
N ARG A 8 -5.04 8.58 -15.06
CA ARG A 8 -5.75 8.91 -13.81
C ARG A 8 -4.78 9.26 -12.69
N TRP A 9 -5.16 10.22 -11.84
CA TRP A 9 -4.48 10.47 -10.58
C TRP A 9 -4.81 9.35 -9.60
N LEU A 10 -3.77 8.69 -9.09
CA LEU A 10 -3.88 7.63 -8.09
C LEU A 10 -2.85 7.86 -6.99
N VAL A 11 -3.03 7.19 -5.86
CA VAL A 11 -2.02 7.11 -4.82
C VAL A 11 -1.12 5.91 -5.11
N ALA A 12 0.17 6.17 -5.35
CA ALA A 12 1.18 5.12 -5.39
C ALA A 12 1.77 4.91 -3.99
N ALA A 13 2.08 3.67 -3.64
CA ALA A 13 2.73 3.32 -2.38
C ALA A 13 3.74 2.18 -2.59
N ASN A 14 4.54 1.92 -1.56
CA ASN A 14 5.48 0.82 -1.53
C ASN A 14 5.11 -0.16 -0.42
N VAL A 15 5.29 -1.46 -0.68
CA VAL A 15 5.05 -2.52 0.31
C VAL A 15 6.20 -2.55 1.31
N VAL A 16 5.89 -2.63 2.60
CA VAL A 16 6.92 -2.68 3.65
C VAL A 16 7.93 -3.79 3.43
N ARG A 17 9.19 -3.54 3.79
CA ARG A 17 10.24 -4.56 3.71
C ARG A 17 9.91 -5.76 4.61
N TRP A 18 9.54 -5.47 5.85
CA TRP A 18 9.11 -6.44 6.84
C TRP A 18 7.80 -6.01 7.48
N ARG A 19 6.90 -6.97 7.71
CA ARG A 19 5.67 -6.81 8.48
C ARG A 19 5.73 -7.69 9.73
N ARG A 20 5.06 -7.24 10.79
CA ARG A 20 4.75 -8.07 11.96
C ARG A 20 3.76 -9.16 11.57
N TYR A 21 3.90 -10.33 12.18
CA TYR A 21 3.16 -11.55 11.87
C TYR A 21 3.11 -12.47 13.10
N GLY A 22 2.31 -13.53 13.02
CA GLY A 22 2.23 -14.55 14.05
C GLY A 22 1.53 -14.06 15.32
N GLU A 23 1.68 -14.84 16.38
CA GLU A 23 1.06 -14.58 17.67
C GLU A 23 1.48 -13.21 18.21
N LEU A 24 0.48 -12.38 18.54
CA LEU A 24 0.63 -11.00 19.01
C LEU A 24 1.53 -10.09 18.15
N GLY A 25 1.88 -10.48 16.91
CA GLY A 25 2.78 -9.72 16.05
C GLY A 25 4.26 -9.79 16.43
N GLN A 26 4.71 -10.90 17.04
CA GLN A 26 6.09 -11.10 17.50
C GLN A 26 7.04 -11.59 16.38
N GLU A 27 6.51 -12.19 15.31
CA GLU A 27 7.33 -12.61 14.16
C GLU A 27 7.43 -11.51 13.10
N PHE A 28 8.48 -11.58 12.26
CA PHE A 28 8.62 -10.73 11.10
C PHE A 28 8.60 -11.54 9.80
N ARG A 29 7.83 -11.08 8.82
CA ARG A 29 7.78 -11.66 7.47
C ARG A 29 8.03 -10.59 6.42
N SER A 30 8.74 -10.94 5.35
CA SER A 30 9.01 -9.99 4.27
C SER A 30 7.76 -9.75 3.39
N GLY A 31 7.57 -8.48 2.99
CA GLY A 31 6.46 -8.06 2.12
C GLY A 31 5.07 -8.41 2.68
N THR A 32 4.15 -8.80 1.79
CA THR A 32 2.86 -9.41 2.13
C THR A 32 2.76 -10.82 1.54
N LYS A 33 1.65 -11.53 1.76
CA LYS A 33 1.37 -12.78 1.03
C LYS A 33 1.29 -12.54 -0.49
N ALA A 34 0.73 -11.40 -0.89
CA ALA A 34 0.43 -11.08 -2.28
C ALA A 34 1.54 -10.29 -2.99
N PHE A 35 2.31 -9.46 -2.27
CA PHE A 35 3.31 -8.56 -2.85
C PHE A 35 4.70 -8.79 -2.25
N ARG A 36 5.75 -8.60 -3.07
CA ARG A 36 7.15 -8.63 -2.61
C ARG A 36 7.44 -7.44 -1.69
N ALA A 37 8.40 -7.61 -0.79
CA ALA A 37 8.99 -6.51 -0.03
C ALA A 37 9.45 -5.38 -0.97
N GLY A 38 9.10 -4.12 -0.67
CA GLY A 38 9.45 -2.95 -1.46
C GLY A 38 8.66 -2.78 -2.77
N ALA A 39 7.79 -3.72 -3.14
CA ALA A 39 7.04 -3.65 -4.38
C ALA A 39 6.18 -2.38 -4.45
N LYS A 40 6.17 -1.75 -5.62
CA LYS A 40 5.28 -0.61 -5.89
C LYS A 40 3.86 -1.11 -6.14
N VAL A 41 2.91 -0.44 -5.51
CA VAL A 41 1.47 -0.66 -5.71
C VAL A 41 0.76 0.66 -5.96
N TYR A 42 -0.44 0.58 -6.52
CA TYR A 42 -1.34 1.70 -6.75
C TYR A 42 -2.63 1.45 -5.98
N VAL A 43 -3.01 2.38 -5.11
CA VAL A 43 -4.30 2.36 -4.44
C VAL A 43 -5.36 2.77 -5.45
N VAL A 44 -6.34 1.91 -5.62
CA VAL A 44 -7.44 2.11 -6.58
C VAL A 44 -8.78 2.26 -5.88
N ASP A 45 -8.88 1.86 -4.62
CA ASP A 45 -10.08 2.03 -3.80
C ASP A 45 -9.71 2.17 -2.33
N THR A 46 -10.54 2.85 -1.55
CA THR A 46 -10.39 3.00 -0.10
C THR A 46 -11.71 2.71 0.60
N TYR A 47 -11.64 2.31 1.87
CA TYR A 47 -12.83 1.99 2.66
C TYR A 47 -12.95 2.95 3.85
N PRO A 48 -13.54 4.15 3.68
CA PRO A 48 -13.64 5.17 4.74
C PRO A 48 -14.43 4.70 5.96
N GLY A 49 -15.49 3.91 5.74
CA GLY A 49 -16.32 3.33 6.80
C GLY A 49 -15.57 2.37 7.74
N MET A 50 -14.40 1.88 7.32
CA MET A 50 -13.52 1.00 8.10
C MET A 50 -12.24 1.74 8.55
N GLY A 51 -12.31 3.06 8.71
CA GLY A 51 -11.16 3.89 9.13
C GLY A 51 -10.02 3.97 8.11
N ASN A 52 -10.22 3.45 6.88
CA ASN A 52 -9.18 3.22 5.87
C ASN A 52 -8.06 2.27 6.33
N GLU A 53 -8.36 1.35 7.26
CA GLU A 53 -7.41 0.32 7.70
C GLU A 53 -7.10 -0.71 6.60
N GLN A 54 -8.00 -0.83 5.62
CA GLN A 54 -7.85 -1.60 4.40
C GLN A 54 -8.08 -0.71 3.19
N LEU A 55 -7.48 -1.10 2.07
CA LEU A 55 -7.62 -0.48 0.77
C LEU A 55 -7.45 -1.51 -0.34
N THR A 56 -7.95 -1.23 -1.54
CA THR A 56 -7.70 -2.06 -2.71
C THR A 56 -6.44 -1.57 -3.43
N ALA A 57 -5.48 -2.47 -3.62
CA ALA A 57 -4.22 -2.18 -4.27
C ALA A 57 -4.02 -2.99 -5.56
N VAL A 58 -3.45 -2.34 -6.57
CA VAL A 58 -3.00 -2.94 -7.82
C VAL A 58 -1.47 -2.96 -7.87
N GLY A 59 -0.90 -4.14 -8.12
CA GLY A 59 0.56 -4.30 -8.19
C GLY A 59 0.98 -5.64 -8.79
N HIS A 60 2.29 -5.84 -8.89
CA HIS A 60 2.83 -7.12 -9.37
C HIS A 60 2.81 -8.19 -8.27
N GLY A 61 2.12 -9.30 -8.55
CA GLY A 61 2.00 -10.44 -7.64
C GLY A 61 3.36 -11.06 -7.31
N ARG A 62 3.51 -11.49 -6.06
CA ARG A 62 4.77 -12.00 -5.48
C ARG A 62 5.32 -13.21 -6.20
N HIS A 63 4.46 -14.12 -6.63
CA HIS A 63 4.88 -15.40 -7.21
C HIS A 63 4.88 -15.39 -8.74
N THR A 64 3.87 -14.77 -9.33
CA THR A 64 3.66 -14.79 -10.78
C THR A 64 4.29 -13.59 -11.50
N GLY A 65 4.50 -12.47 -10.80
CA GLY A 65 4.87 -11.22 -11.44
C GLY A 65 3.76 -10.61 -12.30
N HIS A 66 2.56 -11.19 -12.35
CA HIS A 66 1.42 -10.62 -13.06
C HIS A 66 0.76 -9.51 -12.25
N TRP A 67 0.05 -8.60 -12.93
CA TRP A 67 -0.77 -7.58 -12.28
C TRP A 67 -1.95 -8.23 -11.55
N ILE A 68 -1.99 -8.02 -10.24
CA ILE A 68 -3.08 -8.45 -9.37
C ILE A 68 -3.77 -7.24 -8.74
N THR A 69 -5.03 -7.41 -8.38
CA THR A 69 -5.83 -6.47 -7.60
C THR A 69 -6.25 -7.19 -6.34
N ILE A 70 -5.95 -6.63 -5.16
CA ILE A 70 -6.29 -7.27 -3.89
C ILE A 70 -6.46 -6.23 -2.80
N ASP A 71 -7.36 -6.52 -1.87
CA ASP A 71 -7.48 -5.75 -0.64
C ASP A 71 -6.31 -6.09 0.29
N THR A 72 -5.68 -5.05 0.82
CA THR A 72 -4.56 -5.20 1.74
C THR A 72 -4.69 -4.19 2.87
N GLY A 73 -4.17 -4.57 4.03
CA GLY A 73 -4.07 -3.65 5.16
C GLY A 73 -3.17 -2.46 4.81
N THR A 74 -3.67 -1.25 5.04
CA THR A 74 -2.97 0.02 4.81
C THR A 74 -1.64 0.06 5.56
N ARG A 75 -1.58 -0.56 6.75
CA ARG A 75 -0.35 -0.74 7.57
C ARG A 75 0.80 -1.45 6.85
N HIS A 76 0.51 -2.25 5.82
CA HIS A 76 1.53 -2.97 5.04
C HIS A 76 2.15 -2.13 3.93
N LEU A 77 1.71 -0.88 3.77
CA LEU A 77 2.19 0.04 2.76
C LEU A 77 2.81 1.28 3.42
N HIS A 78 3.67 1.98 2.68
CA HIS A 78 4.33 3.21 3.10
C HIS A 78 4.70 4.08 1.89
N THR A 79 5.15 5.31 2.16
CA THR A 79 5.58 6.26 1.12
C THR A 79 4.45 6.50 0.12
N PHE A 80 3.26 6.77 0.65
CA PHE A 80 2.09 7.12 -0.13
C PHE A 80 2.32 8.45 -0.83
N ARG A 81 2.04 8.50 -2.14
CA ARG A 81 2.27 9.69 -2.97
C ARG A 81 1.28 9.76 -4.12
N ALA A 82 0.71 10.94 -4.35
CA ALA A 82 -0.09 11.21 -5.53
C ALA A 82 0.77 11.08 -6.80
N ARG A 83 0.27 10.35 -7.79
CA ARG A 83 0.92 10.16 -9.09
C ARG A 83 -0.13 10.09 -10.20
N LEU A 84 0.15 10.78 -11.30
CA LEU A 84 -0.57 10.56 -12.56
C LEU A 84 -0.08 9.25 -13.18
N VAL A 85 -1.00 8.30 -13.39
CA VAL A 85 -0.68 6.93 -13.82
C VAL A 85 -1.10 6.74 -15.27
N TYR A 86 -0.17 6.20 -16.06
CA TYR A 86 -0.34 5.94 -17.50
C TYR A 86 -0.41 4.45 -17.84
N SER A 87 -0.14 3.57 -16.88
CA SER A 87 -0.03 2.13 -17.13
C SER A 87 -1.40 1.55 -17.52
N PRO A 88 -1.60 1.06 -18.76
CA PRO A 88 -2.90 0.54 -19.18
C PRO A 88 -3.34 -0.67 -18.34
N ALA A 89 -2.39 -1.44 -17.82
CA ALA A 89 -2.69 -2.58 -16.95
C ALA A 89 -3.28 -2.16 -15.59
N VAL A 90 -2.86 -1.00 -15.07
CA VAL A 90 -3.42 -0.41 -13.84
C VAL A 90 -4.76 0.23 -14.16
N LEU A 91 -4.83 1.04 -15.21
CA LEU A 91 -6.02 1.81 -15.56
C LEU A 91 -7.23 0.93 -15.89
N ARG A 92 -7.03 -0.20 -16.61
CA ARG A 92 -8.09 -1.20 -16.82
C ARG A 92 -8.62 -1.84 -15.53
N ARG A 93 -7.82 -1.83 -14.46
CA ARG A 93 -8.23 -2.28 -13.13
C ARG A 93 -8.86 -1.15 -12.31
N CYS A 94 -9.02 0.06 -12.86
CA CYS A 94 -9.66 1.19 -12.19
C CYS A 94 -11.05 1.51 -12.74
N GLU A 95 -11.53 0.83 -13.79
CA GLU A 95 -12.66 1.31 -14.62
C GLU A 95 -13.93 1.64 -13.82
N GLU A 96 -14.28 0.88 -12.78
CA GLU A 96 -15.45 1.13 -11.91
C GLU A 96 -15.10 1.69 -10.52
N ARG A 97 -13.87 2.17 -10.34
CA ARG A 97 -13.35 2.62 -9.05
C ARG A 97 -13.22 4.13 -8.95
N ILE A 98 -12.88 4.60 -7.74
CA ILE A 98 -12.73 6.02 -7.42
C ILE A 98 -11.81 6.70 -8.43
N VAL A 99 -12.28 7.83 -8.95
CA VAL A 99 -11.49 8.75 -9.78
C VAL A 99 -11.18 9.96 -8.91
N TRP A 100 -9.90 10.11 -8.56
CA TRP A 100 -9.44 11.28 -7.81
C TRP A 100 -8.97 12.38 -8.75
N THR A 101 -9.22 13.62 -8.34
CA THR A 101 -8.45 14.78 -8.79
C THR A 101 -7.01 14.69 -8.27
N ARG A 102 -6.14 15.58 -8.73
CA ARG A 102 -4.77 15.65 -8.20
C ARG A 102 -4.79 15.98 -6.71
N GLU A 103 -5.60 16.95 -6.33
CA GLU A 103 -5.74 17.48 -4.98
C GLU A 103 -6.27 16.39 -4.05
N GLU A 104 -7.32 15.68 -4.46
CA GLU A 104 -7.85 14.53 -3.71
C GLU A 104 -6.80 13.42 -3.56
N ALA A 105 -6.04 13.10 -4.61
CA ALA A 105 -4.98 12.09 -4.52
C ALA A 105 -3.86 12.50 -3.55
N VAL A 106 -3.57 13.80 -3.41
CA VAL A 106 -2.61 14.31 -2.41
C VAL A 106 -3.17 14.14 -1.00
N GLU A 107 -4.41 14.58 -0.76
CA GLU A 107 -5.07 14.44 0.54
C GLU A 107 -5.17 12.97 0.97
N TRP A 108 -5.54 12.10 0.03
CA TRP A 108 -5.59 10.66 0.27
C TRP A 108 -4.22 10.07 0.57
N ALA A 109 -3.17 10.50 -0.12
CA ALA A 109 -1.82 10.03 0.17
C ALA A 109 -1.42 10.36 1.62
N GLU A 110 -1.66 11.58 2.06
CA GLU A 110 -1.35 12.01 3.44
C GLU A 110 -2.21 11.26 4.47
N ARG A 111 -3.51 11.11 4.20
CA ARG A 111 -4.42 10.38 5.08
C ARG A 111 -4.00 8.93 5.25
N LEU A 112 -3.71 8.25 4.15
CA LEU A 112 -3.30 6.86 4.15
C LEU A 112 -1.94 6.66 4.81
N GLU A 113 -0.99 7.59 4.66
CA GLU A 113 0.29 7.53 5.38
C GLU A 113 0.07 7.59 6.90
N ARG A 114 -0.78 8.52 7.39
CA ARG A 114 -1.14 8.60 8.81
C ARG A 114 -1.80 7.31 9.31
N THR A 115 -2.77 6.77 8.56
CA THR A 115 -3.44 5.52 8.92
C THR A 115 -2.47 4.33 8.90
N ALA A 116 -1.57 4.27 7.93
CA ALA A 116 -0.59 3.20 7.82
C ALA A 116 0.36 3.19 9.02
N ARG A 117 0.85 4.37 9.42
CA ARG A 117 1.70 4.54 10.59
C ARG A 117 0.98 4.09 11.87
N LEU A 118 -0.20 4.64 12.13
CA LEU A 118 -1.00 4.26 13.30
C LEU A 118 -1.26 2.75 13.33
N GLY A 119 -1.67 2.17 12.20
CA GLY A 119 -1.94 0.74 12.10
C GLY A 119 -0.70 -0.14 12.26
N ARG A 120 0.53 0.34 12.03
CA ARG A 120 1.74 -0.43 12.37
C ARG A 120 1.99 -0.45 13.87
N ASP A 121 1.66 0.66 14.55
CA ASP A 121 1.86 0.84 15.97
C ASP A 121 0.82 0.08 16.81
N THR A 122 -0.45 0.10 16.40
CA THR A 122 -1.57 -0.32 17.24
C THR A 122 -2.22 -1.64 16.85
N HIS A 123 -2.02 -2.15 15.62
CA HIS A 123 -2.76 -3.32 15.13
C HIS A 123 -2.44 -4.62 15.89
N HIS A 124 -1.27 -4.72 16.50
CA HIS A 124 -0.84 -5.90 17.23
C HIS A 124 -0.87 -5.63 18.73
N ALA A 125 -1.36 -6.60 19.50
CA ALA A 125 -1.46 -6.50 20.95
C ALA A 125 -0.10 -6.47 21.65
N ALA A 126 0.95 -7.10 21.10
CA ALA A 126 2.29 -6.90 21.65
C ALA A 126 2.78 -5.47 21.34
N PRO A 127 3.54 -4.85 22.26
CA PRO A 127 4.16 -3.55 22.03
C PRO A 127 4.92 -3.51 20.71
N HIS A 128 4.99 -2.32 20.11
CA HIS A 128 5.81 -2.12 18.93
C HIS A 128 7.27 -2.45 19.26
N PRO A 129 7.90 -3.45 18.60
CA PRO A 129 9.23 -3.91 18.95
C PRO A 129 10.30 -2.85 18.67
N ASP A 130 11.38 -2.86 19.45
CA ASP A 130 12.57 -2.03 19.25
C ASP A 130 13.83 -2.93 19.23
N PRO A 131 14.59 -3.01 18.11
CA PRO A 131 14.35 -2.33 16.83
C PRO A 131 13.26 -3.02 15.99
N CYS A 132 12.26 -2.26 15.51
CA CYS A 132 11.34 -2.78 14.49
C CYS A 132 12.01 -2.81 13.12
N ARG A 133 11.89 -3.94 12.44
CA ARG A 133 12.42 -4.10 11.07
C ARG A 133 11.48 -3.55 9.99
N CYS A 134 10.40 -2.88 10.38
CA CYS A 134 9.49 -2.20 9.46
C CYS A 134 10.17 -1.01 8.77
N HIS A 135 9.63 -0.54 7.64
CA HIS A 135 10.26 0.51 6.82
C HIS A 135 10.62 1.79 7.59
N GLU A 136 9.76 2.22 8.53
CA GLU A 136 9.93 3.47 9.27
C GLU A 136 10.92 3.36 10.45
N CYS A 137 11.12 2.14 10.97
CA CYS A 137 11.96 1.89 12.14
C CYS A 137 13.26 1.15 11.80
N LEU A 138 13.47 0.79 10.54
CA LEU A 138 14.80 0.44 10.07
C LEU A 138 15.65 1.70 10.25
N PRO A 139 16.65 1.71 11.16
CA PRO A 139 17.64 2.76 11.10
C PRO A 139 18.19 2.75 9.69
N LEU A 140 18.19 3.90 9.02
CA LEU A 140 19.03 4.11 7.86
C LEU A 140 20.45 3.87 8.37
N THR A 141 20.97 2.65 8.26
CA THR A 141 22.41 2.43 8.38
C THR A 141 23.01 3.26 7.26
N PRO A 142 23.80 4.30 7.57
CA PRO A 142 24.62 4.91 6.54
C PRO A 142 25.58 3.81 6.07
N GLU A 143 25.51 3.48 4.79
CA GLU A 143 26.59 2.73 4.12
C GLU A 143 27.85 3.59 4.05
#